data_AF-A0A452XYA3-F1
#
_entry.id   AF-A0A452XYA3-F1
#
_cell.length_a   1.000
_cell.length_b   1.000
_cell.length_c   1.000
_cell.angle_alpha   90.00
_cell.angle_beta   90.00
_cell.angle_gamma   90.00
#
_symmetry.space_group_name_H-M   'P 1'
#
loop_
_entity.id
_entity.type
_entity.pdbx_description
1 polymer ?
#
loop_
_entity_poly.entity_id
_entity_poly.type
_entity_poly.pdbx_seq_one_letter_code
_entity_poly.pdbx_strand_id
1 'polypeptide(L)' 'LLVQVTGATVKKLSWHGSIIRDCTWHPYRPTLVSSSWDGYLARWEASGDNEDPSVLTCDEQRTSPYDQTYGLSFAL' A
#
# COMPACT_ATOMS: atom_id res chain seq x y z
N LEU A 1 -7.70 4.43 31.96
CA LEU A 1 -8.21 3.45 30.97
C LEU A 1 -6.98 2.75 30.39
N LEU A 2 -6.84 1.43 30.57
CA LEU A 2 -5.67 0.67 30.09
C LEU A 2 -5.84 0.39 28.59
N VAL A 3 -4.88 0.82 27.77
CA VAL A 3 -4.79 0.37 26.38
C VAL A 3 -4.11 -1.00 26.36
N GLN A 4 -4.84 -2.03 25.96
CA GLN A 4 -4.31 -3.37 25.76
C GLN A 4 -3.71 -3.46 24.36
N VAL A 5 -2.39 -3.64 24.27
CA VAL A 5 -1.68 -3.94 23.01
C VAL A 5 -1.42 -5.43 22.98
N THR A 6 -2.21 -6.19 22.22
CA THR A 6 -2.12 -7.66 22.16
C THR A 6 -1.00 -8.17 21.26
N GLY A 7 -0.37 -7.30 20.46
CA GLY A 7 0.72 -7.67 19.54
C GLY A 7 0.33 -8.66 18.43
N ALA A 8 -0.93 -9.08 18.38
CA ALA A 8 -1.42 -10.04 17.40
C ALA A 8 -1.54 -9.37 16.02
N THR A 9 -1.09 -10.06 14.98
CA THR A 9 -1.28 -9.59 13.60
C THR A 9 -2.75 -9.73 13.20
N VAL A 10 -3.42 -8.62 12.92
CA VAL A 10 -4.85 -8.61 12.59
C VAL A 10 -5.10 -8.85 11.10
N LYS A 11 -4.25 -8.33 10.21
CA LYS A 11 -4.40 -8.45 8.76
C LYS A 11 -3.06 -8.33 8.05
N LYS A 12 -2.88 -9.07 6.96
CA LYS A 12 -1.78 -8.89 5.99
C LYS A 12 -2.34 -8.20 4.75
N LEU A 13 -1.62 -7.17 4.28
CA LEU A 13 -2.00 -6.36 3.12
C LEU A 13 -1.01 -6.65 1.99
N SER A 14 -1.47 -7.27 0.91
CA SER A 14 -0.64 -7.70 -0.23
C SER A 14 -1.17 -7.11 -1.53
N TRP A 15 -0.53 -6.03 -1.98
CA TRP A 15 -0.85 -5.37 -3.26
C TRP A 15 0.41 -4.87 -3.96
N HIS A 16 1.34 -4.27 -3.22
CA HIS A 16 2.60 -3.78 -3.79
C HIS A 16 3.46 -4.91 -4.35
N GLY A 17 4.02 -4.68 -5.53
CA GLY A 17 4.92 -5.62 -6.22
C GLY A 17 6.40 -5.40 -5.89
N SER A 18 6.71 -4.39 -5.09
CA SER A 18 8.07 -4.03 -4.70
C SER A 18 8.14 -3.64 -3.22
N ILE A 19 9.32 -3.24 -2.76
CA ILE A 19 9.55 -2.82 -1.39
C ILE A 19 8.76 -1.55 -1.04
N ILE A 20 8.05 -1.61 0.09
CA ILE A 20 7.33 -0.47 0.66
C ILE A 20 8.34 0.41 1.38
N ARG A 21 8.28 1.73 1.14
CA ARG A 21 9.18 2.70 1.77
C ARG A 21 8.59 3.43 2.95
N ASP A 22 7.31 3.72 2.86
CA ASP A 22 6.62 4.50 3.88
C ASP A 22 5.16 4.05 3.97
N CYS A 23 4.60 4.19 5.17
CA CYS A 23 3.20 3.94 5.44
C CYS A 23 2.69 4.90 6.52
N THR A 24 1.54 5.52 6.26
CA THR A 24 0.99 6.55 7.13
C THR A 24 -0.50 6.34 7.38
N TRP A 25 -0.89 6.42 8.66
CA TRP A 25 -2.27 6.34 9.09
C TRP A 25 -2.91 7.73 9.09
N HIS A 26 -4.13 7.81 8.58
CA HIS A 26 -4.93 8.99 8.75
C HIS A 26 -5.25 9.20 10.25
N PRO A 27 -5.12 10.40 10.82
CA PRO A 27 -5.25 10.64 12.26
C PRO A 27 -6.64 10.34 12.83
N TYR A 28 -7.68 10.40 11.99
CA TYR A 28 -9.08 10.26 12.43
C TYR A 28 -9.88 9.16 11.72
N ARG A 29 -9.33 8.56 10.68
CA ARG A 29 -10.07 7.62 9.81
C ARG A 29 -9.30 6.31 9.76
N PRO A 30 -9.98 5.16 9.66
CA PRO A 30 -9.33 3.87 9.51
C PRO A 30 -8.84 3.69 8.06
N THR A 31 -8.02 4.63 7.61
CA THR A 31 -7.42 4.69 6.29
C THR A 31 -5.91 4.70 6.46
N LEU A 32 -5.24 3.78 5.79
CA LEU A 32 -3.79 3.69 5.71
C LEU A 32 -3.37 3.95 4.26
N VAL A 33 -2.28 4.68 4.06
CA VAL A 33 -1.65 4.83 2.74
C VAL A 33 -0.25 4.27 2.80
N SER A 34 0.15 3.52 1.76
CA SER A 34 1.52 3.02 1.61
C SER A 34 2.11 3.45 0.26
N SER A 35 3.41 3.75 0.26
CA SER A 35 4.18 4.08 -0.94
C SER A 35 5.25 3.03 -1.21
N SER A 36 5.38 2.61 -2.47
CA SER A 36 6.30 1.55 -2.89
C SER A 36 7.17 1.98 -4.05
N TRP A 37 8.30 1.28 -4.23
CA TRP A 37 9.19 1.45 -5.38
C TRP A 37 8.59 0.97 -6.70
N ASP A 38 7.44 0.29 -6.67
CA ASP A 38 6.66 0.00 -7.89
C ASP A 38 6.07 1.27 -8.55
N GLY A 39 6.25 2.43 -7.92
CA GLY A 39 5.77 3.71 -8.43
C GLY A 39 4.31 3.99 -8.09
N TYR A 40 3.70 3.16 -7.24
CA TYR A 40 2.30 3.28 -6.86
C TYR A 40 2.12 3.61 -5.37
N LEU A 41 0.98 4.27 -5.11
CA LEU A 41 0.43 4.44 -3.77
C LEU A 41 -0.77 3.53 -3.61
N ALA A 42 -0.80 2.73 -2.54
CA ALA A 42 -1.97 1.95 -2.18
C ALA A 42 -2.71 2.63 -1.03
N ARG A 43 -4.03 2.77 -1.18
CA ARG A 43 -4.94 3.21 -0.12
C ARG A 43 -5.66 2.00 0.44
N TRP A 44 -5.60 1.83 1.74
CA TRP A 44 -6.22 0.74 2.47
C TRP A 44 -7.32 1.32 3.35
N GLU A 45 -8.52 0.78 3.22
CA GLU A 45 -9.67 1.21 4.03
C GLU A 45 -10.19 0.02 4.81
N ALA A 46 -10.51 0.25 6.09
CA ALA A 46 -11.29 -0.72 6.83
C ALA A 46 -12.75 -0.60 6.35
N SER A 47 -13.12 -1.41 5.37
CA SER A 47 -14.50 -1.53 4.89
C SER A 47 -15.40 -1.91 6.06
N GLY A 48 -16.16 -0.94 6.57
CA GLY A 48 -17.33 -1.22 7.40
C GLY A 48 -18.50 -1.74 6.56
N ASP A 49 -18.46 -1.53 5.24
CA ASP A 49 -19.44 -2.07 4.30
C ASP A 49 -18.81 -2.26 2.91
N ASN A 50 -19.31 -3.26 2.20
CA ASN A 50 -18.67 -3.96 1.09
C ASN A 50 -19.27 -3.53 -0.26
N GLU A 51 -18.87 -2.39 -0.83
CA GLU A 51 -19.10 -2.03 -2.24
C GLU A 51 -18.43 -0.70 -2.64
N ASP A 52 -17.17 -0.75 -3.09
CA ASP A 52 -16.60 0.34 -3.91
C ASP A 52 -16.06 -0.26 -5.22
N PRO A 53 -16.66 0.07 -6.38
CA PRO A 53 -16.20 -0.42 -7.68
C PRO A 53 -14.84 0.15 -8.13
N SER A 54 -14.20 1.01 -7.33
CA SER A 54 -12.86 1.54 -7.63
C SER A 54 -11.69 0.62 -7.23
N VAL A 55 -11.98 -0.56 -6.67
CA VAL A 55 -10.96 -1.57 -6.37
C VAL A 55 -10.33 -2.07 -7.67
N LEU A 56 -9.16 -1.53 -8.00
CA LEU A 56 -8.26 -2.13 -8.98
C LEU A 56 -7.84 -3.50 -8.43
N THR A 57 -8.33 -4.57 -9.04
CA THR A 57 -7.89 -5.92 -8.72
C THR A 57 -6.39 -6.05 -8.98
N CYS A 58 -5.74 -6.99 -8.29
CA CYS A 58 -4.30 -7.23 -8.35
C CYS A 58 -3.72 -7.42 -9.76
N ASP A 59 -4.58 -7.67 -10.75
CA ASP A 59 -4.21 -8.02 -12.11
C ASP A 59 -3.99 -6.80 -13.02
N GLU A 60 -4.33 -5.59 -12.57
CA GLU A 60 -4.04 -4.33 -13.28
C GLU A 60 -2.86 -3.58 -12.63
N GLN A 61 -1.74 -4.27 -12.41
CA GLN A 61 -0.45 -3.57 -12.40
C GLN A 61 -0.23 -3.00 -13.81
N ARG A 62 -0.76 -1.78 -14.06
CA ARG A 62 -0.22 -0.96 -15.14
C ARG A 62 1.28 -0.89 -14.89
N THR A 63 2.07 -1.27 -15.88
CA THR A 63 3.51 -1.07 -15.79
C THR A 63 3.73 0.43 -15.64
N SER A 64 4.34 0.85 -14.54
CA SER A 64 4.67 2.26 -14.33
C SER A 64 5.57 2.71 -15.48
N PRO A 65 5.23 3.77 -16.22
CA PRO A 65 6.07 4.26 -17.33
C PRO A 65 7.46 4.75 -16.86
N TYR A 66 7.71 4.80 -15.54
CA TYR A 66 8.98 5.20 -14.94
C TYR A 66 9.94 4.03 -14.65
N ASP A 67 9.54 2.78 -14.88
CA ASP A 67 10.36 1.59 -14.59
C ASP A 67 11.58 1.45 -15.54
N GLN A 68 11.61 2.20 -16.64
CA GLN A 68 12.74 2.14 -17.61
C GLN A 68 14.00 2.91 -17.18
N THR A 69 13.92 3.86 -16.24
CA THR A 69 15.04 4.81 -16.03
C THR A 69 15.93 4.46 -14.84
N TYR A 70 15.43 3.73 -13.84
CA TYR A 70 16.21 3.38 -12.65
C TYR A 70 17.13 2.16 -12.82
N GLY A 71 16.97 1.39 -13.90
CA GLY A 71 17.84 0.25 -14.24
C GLY A 71 19.19 0.62 -14.85
N LEU A 72 19.41 1.88 -15.25
CA LEU A 72 20.64 2.31 -15.96
C LEU A 72 21.51 3.31 -15.21
N SER A 73 21.23 3.63 -13.94
CA SER A 73 21.94 4.70 -13.21
C SER A 73 22.75 4.25 -11.97
N PHE A 74 22.85 2.95 -11.67
CA PHE A 74 23.68 2.46 -10.56
C PHE A 74 24.82 1.52 -10.99
N ALA A 75 25.19 1.55 -12.28
CA ALA A 75 26.38 0.88 -12.79
C ALA A 75 27.39 1.92 -13.31
N LEU A 76 28.03 2.64 -12.38
CA LEU A 76 29.36 3.23 -12.57
C LEU A 76 30.20 2.94 -11.32
#